data_AF-A0A970BTQ6-F1
#
_entry.id   AF-A0A970BTQ6-F1
#
_cell.length_a   1.000
_cell.length_b   1.000
_cell.length_c   1.000
_cell.angle_alpha   90.00
_cell.angle_beta   90.00
_cell.angle_gamma   90.00
#
_symmetry.space_group_name_H-M   'P 1'
#
loop_
_entity.id
_entity.type
_entity.pdbx_description
1 polymer ?
#
loop_
_entity_poly.entity_id
_entity_poly.type
_entity_poly.pdbx_seq_one_letter_code
_entity_poly.pdbx_strand_id
1 'polypeptide(L)'
;MSQGIEFNRLMLEMRSMQMDAMARQKTVTQPEQAAAVKGPSFSELLGQAVNKVNDVQQSASQLATAFEMGQSGVDLSDVMIASQKASVSFQAMTQVRNKLVQAYQDIMQMPV
;
A
#
# COMPACT_ATOMS: atom_id res chain seq x y z
N MET A 1 -50.75 43.91 -24.92
CA MET A 1 -50.98 42.85 -23.91
C MET A 1 -49.87 41.79 -24.03
N SER A 2 -48.60 42.13 -23.75
CA SER A 2 -47.48 41.22 -24.09
C SER A 2 -46.33 41.19 -23.08
N GLN A 3 -46.38 41.96 -21.98
CA GLN A 3 -45.30 42.04 -20.98
C GLN A 3 -45.47 41.11 -19.77
N GLY A 4 -46.64 40.48 -19.58
CA GLY A 4 -46.86 39.52 -18.49
C GLY A 4 -46.34 38.10 -18.74
N ILE A 5 -46.12 37.73 -20.02
CA ILE A 5 -45.76 36.36 -20.41
C ILE A 5 -44.23 36.13 -20.28
N GLU A 6 -43.43 37.18 -20.45
CA GLU A 6 -41.96 37.14 -20.35
C GLU A 6 -41.48 36.92 -18.90
N PHE A 7 -42.15 37.54 -17.91
CA PHE A 7 -41.81 37.37 -16.49
C PHE A 7 -42.01 35.93 -16.01
N ASN A 8 -43.07 35.27 -16.50
CA ASN A 8 -43.36 33.88 -16.17
C ASN A 8 -42.38 32.89 -16.84
N ARG A 9 -41.76 33.27 -17.97
CA ARG A 9 -40.71 32.46 -18.63
C ARG A 9 -39.36 32.59 -17.95
N LEU A 10 -39.00 33.78 -17.48
CA LEU A 10 -37.74 33.99 -16.74
C LEU A 10 -37.71 33.23 -15.41
N MET A 11 -38.85 33.14 -14.71
CA MET A 11 -38.97 32.32 -13.49
C MET A 11 -38.88 30.82 -13.79
N LEU A 12 -39.33 30.38 -14.96
CA LEU A 12 -39.20 28.98 -15.40
C LEU A 12 -37.74 28.64 -15.74
N GLU A 13 -37.02 29.57 -16.37
CA GLU A 13 -35.62 29.43 -16.76
C GLU A 13 -34.67 29.45 -15.55
N MET A 14 -34.96 30.26 -14.53
CA MET A 14 -34.23 30.21 -13.26
C MET A 14 -34.41 28.86 -12.54
N ARG A 15 -35.59 28.25 -12.65
CA ARG A 15 -35.89 26.96 -12.02
C ARG A 15 -35.24 25.80 -12.74
N SER A 16 -35.12 25.84 -14.08
CA SER A 16 -34.36 24.83 -14.83
C SER A 16 -32.86 24.91 -14.55
N MET A 17 -32.31 26.13 -14.45
CA MET A 17 -30.89 26.32 -14.16
C MET A 17 -30.51 25.87 -12.74
N GLN A 18 -31.42 26.04 -11.77
CA GLN A 18 -31.25 25.47 -10.41
C GLN A 18 -31.28 23.93 -10.41
N MET A 19 -32.11 23.30 -11.24
CA MET A 19 -32.16 21.83 -11.33
C MET A 19 -30.89 21.24 -11.95
N ASP A 20 -30.32 21.88 -12.97
CA ASP A 20 -29.04 21.45 -13.56
C ASP A 20 -27.87 21.63 -12.58
N ALA A 21 -27.88 22.69 -11.76
CA ALA A 21 -26.89 22.90 -10.71
C ALA A 21 -26.99 21.85 -9.58
N MET A 22 -28.22 21.50 -9.15
CA MET A 22 -28.44 20.46 -8.13
C MET A 22 -28.14 19.05 -8.66
N ALA A 23 -28.37 18.78 -9.94
CA ALA A 23 -28.02 17.51 -10.57
C ALA A 23 -26.49 17.31 -10.65
N ARG A 24 -25.72 18.38 -10.89
CA ARG A 24 -24.24 18.34 -10.85
C ARG A 24 -23.66 18.24 -9.45
N GLN A 25 -24.36 18.75 -8.43
CA GLN A 25 -23.91 18.65 -7.03
C GLN A 25 -24.10 17.25 -6.44
N LYS A 26 -25.00 16.42 -7.01
CA LYS A 26 -25.25 15.03 -6.56
C LYS A 26 -24.21 14.01 -7.06
N THR A 27 -23.30 14.40 -7.94
CA THR A 27 -22.32 13.48 -8.55
C THR A 27 -20.95 13.49 -7.86
N VAL A 28 -20.76 14.23 -6.77
CA VAL A 28 -19.42 14.38 -6.13
C VAL A 28 -19.26 13.62 -4.80
N THR A 29 -20.30 12.99 -4.24
CA THR A 29 -20.13 12.27 -2.96
C THR A 29 -20.99 11.02 -2.89
N GLN A 30 -20.56 10.02 -3.66
CA GLN A 30 -20.46 8.69 -3.07
C GLN A 30 -18.96 8.39 -3.04
N PRO A 31 -18.37 8.03 -1.89
CA PRO A 31 -17.11 7.32 -1.93
C PRO A 31 -17.45 6.03 -2.68
N GLU A 32 -17.15 6.03 -3.98
CA GLU A 32 -17.00 4.80 -4.74
C GLU A 32 -16.11 3.95 -3.86
N GLN A 33 -16.73 2.88 -3.32
CA GLN A 33 -16.09 1.89 -2.48
C GLN A 33 -14.77 1.61 -3.17
N ALA A 34 -13.67 2.09 -2.59
CA ALA A 34 -12.33 1.93 -3.11
C ALA A 34 -12.26 0.47 -3.50
N ALA A 35 -12.27 0.19 -4.82
CA ALA A 35 -12.41 -1.15 -5.33
C ALA A 35 -11.34 -1.94 -4.60
N ALA A 36 -11.78 -2.81 -3.68
CA ALA A 36 -10.90 -3.41 -2.70
C ALA A 36 -9.78 -4.04 -3.50
N VAL A 37 -8.58 -3.45 -3.40
CA VAL A 37 -7.43 -3.83 -4.20
C VAL A 37 -7.26 -5.31 -3.92
N LYS A 38 -7.63 -6.16 -4.88
CA LYS A 38 -7.45 -7.62 -4.84
C LYS A 38 -5.97 -7.95 -5.05
N GLY A 39 -5.12 -7.31 -4.26
CA GLY A 39 -3.75 -7.73 -4.03
C GLY A 39 -3.71 -8.65 -2.81
N PRO A 40 -2.64 -9.44 -2.66
CA PRO A 40 -2.38 -10.15 -1.40
C PRO A 40 -2.49 -9.17 -0.23
N SER A 41 -3.13 -9.61 0.85
CA SER A 41 -3.27 -8.78 2.03
C SER A 41 -1.90 -8.37 2.55
N PHE A 42 -1.84 -7.19 3.18
CA PHE A 42 -0.59 -6.72 3.76
C PHE A 42 0.04 -7.76 4.71
N SER A 43 -0.78 -8.46 5.49
CA SER A 43 -0.34 -9.54 6.37
C SER A 43 0.30 -10.70 5.61
N GLU A 44 -0.25 -11.08 4.46
CA GLU A 44 0.36 -12.09 3.59
C GLU A 44 1.71 -11.63 3.03
N LEU A 45 1.79 -10.38 2.54
CA LEU A 45 3.04 -9.81 2.04
C LEU A 45 4.11 -9.72 3.14
N LEU A 46 3.72 -9.32 4.35
CA LEU A 46 4.61 -9.28 5.51
C LEU A 46 5.10 -10.68 5.90
N GLY A 47 4.19 -11.66 5.94
CA GLY A 47 4.55 -13.06 6.21
C GLY A 47 5.52 -13.60 5.16
N GLN A 48 5.27 -13.32 3.88
CA GLN A 48 6.18 -13.68 2.79
C GLN A 48 7.55 -13.01 2.95
N ALA A 49 7.59 -11.72 3.32
CA ALA A 49 8.85 -11.01 3.55
C ALA A 49 9.65 -11.61 4.71
N VAL A 50 8.99 -11.94 5.83
CA VAL A 50 9.63 -12.60 7.00
C VAL A 50 10.25 -13.93 6.59
N ASN A 51 9.48 -14.78 5.90
CA ASN A 51 9.96 -16.06 5.40
C ASN A 51 11.14 -15.87 4.45
N LYS A 52 11.06 -14.87 3.56
CA LYS A 52 12.14 -14.58 2.63
C LYS A 52 13.44 -14.19 3.32
N VAL A 53 13.39 -13.38 4.38
CA VAL A 53 14.59 -13.05 5.16
C VAL A 53 15.15 -14.30 5.84
N ASN A 54 14.30 -15.16 6.38
CA ASN A 54 14.72 -16.42 6.98
C ASN A 54 15.43 -17.33 5.95
N ASP A 55 14.86 -17.49 4.76
CA ASP A 55 15.46 -18.29 3.69
C ASP A 55 16.85 -17.77 3.28
N VAL A 56 16.98 -16.44 3.12
CA VAL A 56 18.26 -15.83 2.76
C VAL A 56 19.30 -16.03 3.86
N GLN A 57 18.88 -15.95 5.13
CA GLN A 57 19.76 -16.18 6.27
C GLN A 57 20.21 -17.64 6.34
N GLN A 58 19.30 -18.60 6.18
CA GLN A 58 19.63 -20.03 6.13
C GLN A 58 20.56 -20.35 4.96
N SER A 59 20.31 -19.79 3.77
CA SER A 59 21.17 -19.99 2.60
C SER A 59 22.58 -19.47 2.84
N ALA A 60 22.74 -18.30 3.48
CA ALA A 60 24.05 -17.78 3.86
C ALA A 60 24.77 -18.70 4.85
N SER A 61 24.07 -19.21 5.87
CA SER A 61 24.63 -20.18 6.82
C SER A 61 25.04 -21.49 6.15
N GLN A 62 24.21 -22.02 5.24
CA GLN A 62 24.53 -23.25 4.50
C GLN A 62 25.77 -23.08 3.62
N LEU A 63 25.89 -21.95 2.93
CA LEU A 63 27.07 -21.65 2.12
C LEU A 63 28.33 -21.50 3.00
N ALA A 64 28.22 -20.83 4.15
CA ALA A 64 29.32 -20.73 5.10
C ALA A 64 29.78 -22.12 5.58
N THR A 65 28.85 -22.97 6.00
CA THR A 65 29.17 -24.35 6.41
C THR A 65 29.75 -25.16 5.26
N ALA A 66 29.20 -25.06 4.05
CA ALA A 66 29.73 -25.77 2.88
C ALA A 66 31.17 -25.34 2.55
N PHE A 67 31.46 -24.05 2.67
CA PHE A 67 32.81 -23.52 2.50
C PHE A 67 33.78 -24.03 3.59
N GLU A 68 33.35 -24.01 4.87
CA GLU A 68 34.13 -24.54 5.99
C GLU A 68 34.43 -26.04 5.85
N MET A 69 33.50 -26.80 5.27
CA MET A 69 33.66 -28.22 4.96
C MET A 69 34.52 -28.48 3.69
N GLY A 70 34.94 -27.44 2.97
CA GLY A 70 35.74 -27.58 1.75
C GLY A 70 34.96 -28.14 0.55
N GLN A 71 33.63 -27.96 0.53
CA GLN A 71 32.77 -28.41 -0.56
C GLN A 71 33.21 -27.77 -1.88
N SER A 72 33.51 -28.57 -2.91
CA SER A 72 33.89 -28.05 -4.22
C SER A 72 32.73 -27.28 -4.86
N GLY A 73 33.01 -26.09 -5.40
CA GLY A 73 32.03 -25.24 -6.07
C GLY A 73 31.33 -24.22 -5.18
N VAL A 74 31.76 -24.05 -3.92
CA VAL A 74 31.36 -22.92 -3.07
C VAL A 74 32.59 -22.07 -2.80
N ASP A 75 32.60 -20.86 -3.34
CA ASP A 75 33.72 -19.92 -3.16
C ASP A 75 33.46 -18.99 -1.97
N LEU A 76 34.54 -18.47 -1.38
CA LEU A 76 34.45 -17.49 -0.29
C LEU A 76 33.63 -16.26 -0.71
N SER A 77 33.71 -15.85 -1.98
CA SER A 77 32.91 -14.77 -2.55
C SER A 77 31.41 -15.04 -2.46
N ASP A 78 30.98 -16.28 -2.67
CA ASP A 78 29.56 -16.64 -2.59
C ASP A 78 29.05 -16.54 -1.16
N VAL A 79 29.85 -17.00 -0.19
CA VAL A 79 29.54 -16.86 1.24
C VAL A 79 29.43 -15.39 1.63
N MET A 80 30.37 -14.56 1.19
CA MET A 80 30.37 -13.12 1.47
C MET A 80 29.15 -12.42 0.86
N ILE A 81 28.83 -12.72 -0.40
CA ILE A 81 27.65 -12.15 -1.09
C ILE A 81 26.37 -12.59 -0.39
N ALA A 82 26.24 -13.87 -0.05
CA ALA A 82 25.06 -14.38 0.64
C ALA A 82 24.88 -13.75 2.03
N SER A 83 25.97 -13.61 2.78
CA SER A 83 25.98 -12.93 4.09
C SER A 83 25.58 -11.45 3.99
N GLN A 84 26.10 -10.74 2.97
CA GLN A 84 25.72 -9.34 2.71
C GLN A 84 24.24 -9.23 2.35
N LYS A 85 23.73 -10.16 1.53
CA LYS A 85 22.32 -10.21 1.15
C LYS A 85 21.42 -10.45 2.36
N ALA A 86 21.79 -11.36 3.26
CA ALA A 86 21.07 -11.62 4.50
C ALA A 86 21.03 -10.37 5.39
N SER A 87 22.17 -9.69 5.53
CA SER A 87 22.28 -8.47 6.33
C SER A 87 21.39 -7.33 5.82
N VAL A 88 21.44 -7.04 4.52
CA VAL A 88 20.60 -6.00 3.90
C VAL A 88 19.11 -6.36 3.99
N SER A 89 18.76 -7.62 3.75
CA SER A 89 17.36 -8.09 3.84
C SER A 89 16.82 -7.95 5.27
N PHE A 90 17.62 -8.26 6.28
CA PHE A 90 17.25 -8.10 7.69
C PHE A 90 17.09 -6.63 8.08
N GLN A 91 17.99 -5.75 7.60
CA GLN A 91 17.86 -4.31 7.82
C GLN A 91 16.56 -3.77 7.23
N ALA A 92 16.23 -4.16 6.00
CA ALA A 92 14.97 -3.78 5.35
C ALA A 92 13.75 -4.26 6.17
N MET A 93 13.77 -5.50 6.64
CA MET A 93 12.70 -6.06 7.47
C MET A 93 12.54 -5.33 8.81
N THR A 94 13.64 -4.91 9.43
CA THR A 94 13.61 -4.10 10.65
C THR A 94 12.89 -2.78 10.41
N GLN A 95 13.10 -2.13 9.26
CA GLN A 95 12.37 -0.92 8.90
C GLN A 95 10.87 -1.17 8.75
N VAL A 96 10.49 -2.27 8.11
CA VAL A 96 9.08 -2.66 7.98
C VAL A 96 8.45 -2.91 9.35
N ARG A 97 9.13 -3.66 10.22
CA ARG A 97 8.70 -3.90 11.61
C ARG A 97 8.47 -2.57 12.35
N ASN A 98 9.43 -1.65 12.27
CA ASN A 98 9.33 -0.36 12.95
C ASN A 98 8.15 0.46 12.42
N LYS A 99 7.94 0.50 11.10
CA LYS A 99 6.79 1.16 10.48
C LYS A 99 5.46 0.57 10.92
N LEU A 100 5.38 -0.74 11.10
CA LEU A 100 4.14 -1.38 11.56
C LEU A 100 3.84 -1.11 13.02
N VAL A 101 4.86 -1.17 13.87
CA VAL A 101 4.73 -0.79 15.27
C VAL A 101 4.29 0.66 15.38
N GLN A 102 4.84 1.54 14.55
CA GLN A 102 4.42 2.95 14.49
C GLN A 102 2.96 3.10 14.03
N ALA A 103 2.56 2.45 12.93
CA ALA A 103 1.17 2.50 12.46
C ALA A 103 0.17 1.99 13.50
N TYR A 104 0.52 0.95 14.25
CA TYR A 104 -0.31 0.48 15.36
C TYR A 104 -0.42 1.52 16.48
N GLN A 105 0.70 2.15 16.87
CA GLN A 105 0.70 3.23 17.86
C GLN A 105 -0.13 4.43 17.39
N ASP A 106 -0.05 4.81 16.11
CA ASP A 106 -0.79 5.94 15.53
C ASP A 106 -2.31 5.69 15.59
N ILE A 107 -2.76 4.46 15.26
CA ILE A 107 -4.18 4.08 15.38
C ILE A 107 -4.65 4.16 16.84
N MET A 108 -3.80 3.75 17.79
CA MET A 108 -4.13 3.78 19.22
C MET A 108 -4.19 5.21 19.80
N GLN A 109 -3.48 6.15 19.19
CA GLN A 109 -3.42 7.56 19.59
C GLN A 109 -4.47 8.43 18.88
N MET A 110 -5.18 7.89 17.88
CA MET A 110 -6.29 8.60 17.25
C MET A 110 -7.43 8.76 18.27
N PRO A 111 -7.81 10.00 18.64
CA PRO A 111 -8.98 10.21 19.48
C PRO A 111 -10.22 9.77 18.70
N VAL A 112 -11.08 8.98 19.35
CA VAL A 112 -12.42 8.62 18.85
C VAL A 112 -13.35 9.83 18.87
#